data_AF-A0A2N6EE67-F1
#
_entry.id   AF-A0A2N6EE67-F1
#
_cell.length_a   1.000
_cell.length_b   1.000
_cell.length_c   1.000
_cell.angle_alpha   90.00
_cell.angle_beta   90.00
_cell.angle_gamma   90.00
#
_symmetry.space_group_name_H-M   'P 1'
#
loop_
_entity.id
_entity.type
_entity.pdbx_description
1 polymer ?
#
loop_
_entity_poly.entity_id
_entity_poly.type
_entity_poly.pdbx_seq_one_letter_code
_entity_poly.pdbx_strand_id
1 'polypeptide(L)'
;MEGHQRNLDLYDRFNARVAGVSRNDVETLRFWTRELGLTFPILSNSVGHLGIWFGTLREGYPMFSRKSVVIDKWGRIRYMRDGSPDYREILLVLKKLHREEEI
;
A
#
# COMPACT_ATOMS: atom_id res chain seq x y z
N MET A 1 3.52 -4.05 7.15
CA MET A 1 4.64 -3.24 6.60
C MET A 1 5.84 -4.12 6.28
N GLU A 2 6.43 -4.82 7.26
CA GLU A 2 7.58 -5.73 7.02
C GLU A 2 7.34 -6.79 5.94
N GLY A 3 6.13 -7.36 5.86
CA GLY A 3 5.83 -8.32 4.80
C GLY A 3 5.88 -7.72 3.40
N HIS A 4 5.58 -6.42 3.23
CA HIS A 4 5.82 -5.73 1.96
C HIS A 4 7.32 -5.50 1.73
N GLN A 5 8.07 -5.15 2.78
CA GLN A 5 9.54 -5.00 2.70
C GLN A 5 10.22 -6.29 2.22
N ARG A 6 9.77 -7.46 2.70
CA ARG A 6 10.30 -8.77 2.27
C ARG A 6 9.93 -9.16 0.83
N ASN A 7 8.92 -8.53 0.25
CA ASN A 7 8.41 -8.87 -1.09
C ASN A 7 8.79 -7.82 -2.16
N LEU A 8 9.62 -6.82 -1.85
CA LEU A 8 9.96 -5.75 -2.81
C LEU A 8 10.54 -6.31 -4.11
N ASP A 9 11.46 -7.26 -4.05
CA ASP A 9 12.04 -7.89 -5.24
C ASP A 9 11.00 -8.64 -6.08
N LEU A 10 9.95 -9.17 -5.46
CA LEU A 10 8.85 -9.82 -6.17
C LEU A 10 7.91 -8.81 -6.81
N TYR A 11 7.70 -7.65 -6.19
CA TYR A 11 6.93 -6.56 -6.78
C TYR A 11 7.67 -5.97 -8.00
N ASP A 12 8.98 -5.78 -7.88
CA ASP A 12 9.83 -5.23 -8.96
C ASP A 12 9.80 -6.11 -10.22
N ARG A 13 9.82 -7.45 -10.05
CA ARG A 13 9.65 -8.43 -11.16
C ARG A 13 8.34 -8.28 -11.94
N PHE A 14 7.34 -7.60 -11.39
CA PHE A 14 6.06 -7.32 -12.04
C PHE A 14 5.87 -5.84 -12.35
N ASN A 15 6.97 -5.06 -12.40
CA ASN A 15 6.96 -3.61 -12.61
C ASN A 15 6.06 -2.85 -11.61
N ALA A 16 5.98 -3.35 -10.37
CA ALA A 16 5.13 -2.79 -9.33
C ALA A 16 5.96 -2.10 -8.24
N ARG A 17 5.46 -0.96 -7.77
CA ARG A 17 6.01 -0.23 -6.61
C ARG A 17 5.01 -0.26 -5.47
N VAL A 18 5.51 -0.16 -4.24
CA VAL A 18 4.68 -0.12 -3.03
C VAL A 18 4.88 1.19 -2.29
N ALA A 19 3.80 1.71 -1.71
CA ALA A 19 3.83 2.82 -0.77
C ALA A 19 2.90 2.52 0.40
N GLY A 20 3.32 2.87 1.61
CA GLY A 20 2.45 2.92 2.78
C GLY A 20 1.68 4.23 2.84
N VAL A 21 0.58 4.26 3.59
CA VAL A 21 -0.13 5.50 3.91
C VAL A 21 -0.54 5.48 5.37
N SER A 22 -0.37 6.61 6.07
CA SER A 22 -0.79 6.77 7.46
C SER A 22 -1.27 8.20 7.71
N ARG A 23 -2.04 8.40 8.78
CA ARG A 23 -2.42 9.72 9.29
C ARG A 23 -1.29 10.45 10.03
N ASN A 24 -0.19 9.78 10.33
CA ASN A 24 0.94 10.40 11.01
C ASN A 24 1.59 11.47 10.13
N ASP A 25 2.17 12.49 10.76
CA ASP A 25 2.98 13.51 10.09
C ASP A 25 4.30 12.92 9.56
N VAL A 26 4.99 13.71 8.73
CA VAL A 26 6.22 13.28 8.05
C VAL A 26 7.34 12.93 9.02
N GLU A 27 7.50 13.65 10.14
CA GLU A 27 8.57 13.39 11.09
C GLU A 27 8.33 12.10 11.86
N THR A 28 7.10 11.89 12.35
CA THR A 28 6.71 10.61 12.96
C THR A 28 6.96 9.44 12.00
N LEU A 29 6.59 9.59 10.73
CA LEU A 29 6.81 8.55 9.71
C LEU A 29 8.29 8.31 9.42
N ARG A 30 9.12 9.35 9.46
CA ARG A 30 10.57 9.23 9.28
C ARG A 30 11.19 8.36 10.37
N PHE A 31 10.82 8.57 11.63
CA PHE A 31 11.30 7.75 12.74
C PHE A 31 10.83 6.29 12.61
N TRP A 32 9.54 6.07 12.35
CA TRP A 32 8.98 4.73 12.16
C TRP A 32 9.62 3.95 11.02
N THR A 33 9.86 4.62 9.88
CA THR A 33 10.48 4.01 8.70
C THR A 33 11.90 3.54 9.02
N ARG A 34 12.67 4.34 9.78
CA ARG A 34 14.02 3.98 10.23
C ARG A 34 14.01 2.81 11.21
N GLU A 35 13.13 2.86 12.20
CA GLU A 35 13.01 1.81 13.24
C GLU A 35 12.65 0.45 12.62
N LEU A 36 11.75 0.43 11.65
CA LEU A 36 11.29 -0.78 10.98
C LEU A 36 12.17 -1.20 9.79
N GLY A 37 13.26 -0.48 9.49
CA GLY A 37 14.14 -0.76 8.35
C GLY A 37 13.43 -0.74 6.99
N LEU A 38 12.40 0.10 6.84
CA LEU A 38 11.61 0.18 5.61
C LEU A 38 12.32 1.04 4.57
N THR A 39 12.29 0.59 3.32
CA THR A 39 12.95 1.26 2.18
C THR A 39 11.97 1.82 1.16
N PHE A 40 10.70 1.40 1.24
CA PHE A 40 9.62 1.96 0.44
C PHE A 40 9.00 3.19 1.14
N PRO A 41 8.45 4.16 0.38
CA PRO A 41 7.91 5.38 0.97
C PRO A 41 6.65 5.12 1.80
N ILE A 42 6.48 5.90 2.87
CA ILE A 42 5.20 6.00 3.60
C ILE A 42 4.69 7.44 3.45
N LEU A 43 3.49 7.57 2.89
CA LEU A 43 2.83 8.84 2.64
C LEU A 43 2.13 9.34 3.91
N SER A 44 2.39 10.59 4.26
CA SER A 44 1.64 11.29 5.30
C SER A 44 0.30 11.76 4.75
N ASN A 45 -0.78 11.45 5.47
CA ASN A 45 -2.14 11.86 5.16
C ASN A 45 -2.86 12.35 6.42
N SER A 46 -2.31 13.36 7.09
CA SER A 46 -2.79 13.86 8.38
C SER A 46 -4.25 14.32 8.38
N VAL A 47 -4.70 14.92 7.27
CA VAL A 47 -6.09 15.37 7.07
C VAL A 47 -7.05 14.18 6.88
N GLY A 48 -6.56 13.01 6.49
CA GLY A 48 -7.36 11.78 6.43
C GLY A 48 -8.19 11.58 5.16
N HIS A 49 -8.07 12.45 4.15
CA HIS A 49 -8.90 12.38 2.94
C HIS A 49 -8.76 11.07 2.17
N LEU A 50 -7.56 10.45 2.13
CA LEU A 50 -7.39 9.14 1.48
C LEU A 50 -8.17 8.06 2.24
N GLY A 51 -8.20 8.14 3.57
CA GLY A 51 -8.98 7.19 4.35
C GLY A 51 -10.49 7.35 4.15
N ILE A 52 -10.97 8.56 3.86
CA ILE A 52 -12.37 8.77 3.49
C ILE A 52 -12.65 8.14 2.12
N TRP A 53 -11.82 8.44 1.12
CA TRP A 53 -12.01 7.92 -0.25
C TRP A 53 -11.92 6.40 -0.35
N PHE A 54 -11.02 5.78 0.41
CA PHE A 54 -10.86 4.33 0.42
C PHE A 54 -11.71 3.64 1.50
N GLY A 55 -12.50 4.38 2.28
CA GLY A 55 -13.34 3.82 3.35
C GLY A 55 -12.55 3.20 4.51
N THR A 56 -11.32 3.67 4.76
CA THR A 56 -10.47 3.22 5.88
C THR A 56 -10.53 4.13 7.11
N LEU A 57 -11.05 5.35 6.99
CA LEU A 57 -11.26 6.25 8.13
C LEU A 57 -12.71 6.20 8.58
N ARG A 58 -12.95 5.63 9.76
CA ARG A 58 -14.28 5.61 10.39
C ARG A 58 -14.47 6.87 11.22
N GLU A 59 -15.71 7.35 11.27
CA GLU A 59 -16.07 8.48 12.13
C GLU A 59 -15.69 8.20 13.59
N GLY A 60 -15.11 9.20 14.26
CA GLY A 60 -14.63 9.08 15.64
C GLY A 60 -13.35 8.26 15.82
N TYR A 61 -12.80 7.62 14.76
CA TYR A 61 -11.59 6.81 14.87
C TYR A 61 -10.34 7.57 14.40
N PRO A 62 -9.25 7.60 15.18
CA PRO A 62 -8.09 8.46 14.88
C PRO A 62 -7.13 7.86 13.83
N MET A 63 -7.33 6.61 13.42
CA MET A 63 -6.41 5.87 12.55
C MET A 63 -7.12 5.29 11.32
N PHE A 64 -6.37 5.00 10.27
CA PHE A 64 -6.89 4.19 9.17
C PHE A 64 -6.99 2.72 9.58
N SER A 65 -8.08 2.06 9.19
CA SER A 65 -8.13 0.60 9.14
C SER A 65 -7.14 0.08 8.09
N ARG A 66 -6.72 -1.18 8.25
CA ARG A 66 -5.81 -1.81 7.28
C ARG A 66 -6.57 -2.11 6.00
N LYS A 67 -5.98 -1.71 4.87
CA LYS A 67 -6.48 -2.02 3.53
C LYS A 67 -5.30 -2.10 2.58
N SER A 68 -5.34 -3.09 1.69
CA SER A 68 -4.41 -3.21 0.56
C SER A 68 -5.14 -2.82 -0.72
N VAL A 69 -4.51 -2.01 -1.55
CA VAL A 69 -5.04 -1.57 -2.85
C VAL A 69 -3.96 -1.80 -3.90
N VAL A 70 -4.32 -2.43 -5.02
CA VAL A 70 -3.46 -2.49 -6.22
C VAL A 70 -4.09 -1.63 -7.30
N ILE A 71 -3.30 -0.70 -7.81
CA ILE A 71 -3.66 0.23 -8.88
C ILE A 71 -2.77 -0.11 -10.08
N ASP A 72 -3.37 -0.31 -11.25
CA ASP A 72 -2.59 -0.57 -12.48
C ASP A 72 -1.99 0.72 -13.07
N LYS A 73 -1.14 0.57 -14.10
CA LYS A 73 -0.45 1.71 -14.74
C LYS A 73 -1.38 2.75 -15.39
N TRP A 74 -2.64 2.40 -15.60
CA TRP A 74 -3.67 3.31 -16.13
C TRP A 74 -4.51 3.96 -15.01
N GLY A 75 -4.14 3.76 -13.75
CA GLY A 75 -4.82 4.35 -12.60
C GLY A 75 -6.09 3.62 -12.18
N ARG A 76 -6.32 2.39 -12.63
CA ARG A 76 -7.53 1.62 -12.27
C ARG A 76 -7.26 0.75 -11.05
N ILE A 77 -8.19 0.73 -10.10
CA ILE A 77 -8.13 -0.20 -8.96
C ILE A 77 -8.43 -1.61 -9.47
N ARG A 78 -7.48 -2.53 -9.30
CA ARG A 78 -7.57 -3.93 -9.74
C ARG A 78 -7.72 -4.91 -8.57
N TYR A 79 -7.48 -4.42 -7.36
CA TYR A 79 -7.62 -5.17 -6.12
C TYR A 79 -7.84 -4.19 -4.97
N MET A 80 -8.75 -4.53 -4.07
CA MET A 80 -8.96 -3.80 -2.82
C MET A 80 -9.49 -4.75 -1.75
N ARG A 81 -8.75 -4.93 -0.65
CA ARG A 81 -9.19 -5.76 0.48
C ARG A 81 -8.88 -5.12 1.82
N ASP A 82 -9.84 -5.25 2.73
CA ASP A 82 -9.70 -4.89 4.14
C ASP A 82 -8.90 -5.94 4.91
N GLY A 83 -8.26 -5.49 6.00
CA GLY A 83 -7.51 -6.36 6.91
C GLY A 83 -6.03 -6.49 6.56
N SER A 84 -5.42 -7.55 7.07
CA SER A 84 -4.00 -7.83 6.81
C SER A 84 -3.79 -8.22 5.34
N PRO A 85 -2.66 -7.81 4.72
CA PRO A 85 -2.39 -8.15 3.32
C PRO A 85 -2.30 -9.66 3.10
N ASP A 86 -2.99 -10.16 2.07
CA ASP A 86 -2.73 -11.48 1.49
C ASP A 86 -1.68 -11.33 0.39
N TYR A 87 -0.42 -11.57 0.74
CA TYR A 87 0.70 -11.40 -0.19
C TYR A 87 0.61 -12.33 -1.39
N ARG A 88 0.05 -13.54 -1.24
CA ARG A 88 -0.09 -14.48 -2.35
C ARG A 88 -1.10 -13.95 -3.36
N GLU A 89 -2.25 -13.49 -2.87
CA GLU A 89 -3.28 -12.90 -3.72
C GLU A 89 -2.76 -11.65 -4.45
N ILE A 90 -2.08 -10.75 -3.73
CA ILE A 90 -1.47 -9.55 -4.31
C ILE A 90 -0.49 -9.92 -5.43
N LEU A 91 0.42 -10.87 -5.19
CA LEU A 91 1.40 -11.31 -6.19
C LEU A 91 0.74 -11.96 -7.42
N LEU A 92 -0.36 -12.71 -7.24
CA LEU A 92 -1.13 -13.27 -8.34
C LEU A 92 -1.82 -12.19 -9.17
N VAL A 93 -2.35 -11.13 -8.54
CA VAL A 93 -2.89 -9.95 -9.23
C VAL A 93 -1.78 -9.27 -10.03
N LEU A 94 -0.64 -8.95 -9.41
CA LEU A 94 0.48 -8.29 -10.11
C LEU A 94 0.99 -9.10 -11.30
N LYS A 95 1.15 -10.42 -11.14
CA LYS A 95 1.52 -11.32 -12.26
C LYS A 95 0.51 -11.28 -13.39
N LYS A 96 -0.79 -11.22 -13.09
CA LYS A 96 -1.84 -11.11 -14.10
C LYS A 96 -1.74 -9.78 -14.84
N LEU A 97 -1.63 -8.67 -14.10
CA LEU A 97 -1.52 -7.33 -14.66
C LEU A 97 -0.29 -7.20 -15.57
N HIS A 98 0.87 -7.67 -15.13
CA HIS A 98 2.10 -7.60 -15.92
C HIS A 98 1.95 -8.26 -17.29
N ARG A 99 1.28 -9.43 -17.37
CA ARG A 99 0.99 -10.08 -18.66
C ARG A 99 -0.01 -9.32 -19.54
N GLU A 100 -0.97 -8.61 -18.94
CA GLU A 100 -1.90 -7.74 -19.69
C GLU A 100 -1.18 -6.54 -20.31
N GLU A 101 -0.01 -6.18 -19.80
CA GLU A 101 0.79 -5.04 -20.27
C GLU A 101 1.77 -5.37 -21.40
N GLU A 102 2.07 -6.65 -21.60
CA GLU A 102 2.96 -7.17 -22.65
C GLU A 102 2.24 -7.40 -23.99
N ILE A 103 0.91 -7.25 -24.02
CA ILE A 103 0.04 -7.40 -25.19
C ILE A 103 -0.23 -6.01 -25.78
#